data_AF-A0A2N5H6K4-F1
#
_entry.id   AF-A0A2N5H6K4-F1
#
_cell.length_a   1.000
_cell.length_b   1.000
_cell.length_c   1.000
_cell.angle_alpha   90.00
_cell.angle_beta   90.00
_cell.angle_gamma   90.00
#
_symmetry.space_group_name_H-M   'P 1'
#
loop_
_entity.id
_entity.type
_entity.pdbx_description
1 polymer ?
#
loop_
_entity_poly.entity_id
_entity_poly.type
_entity_poly.pdbx_seq_one_letter_code
_entity_poly.pdbx_strand_id
1 'polypeptide(L)'
;MSENNILGTNVIAQIGILVHDIEKTSQAYADFFGVENPGWSLTDTVDKAETEYKGEPTEARAKLAFFDMGSLQLELIEPDEHPSTWREYLDEHGEGPHHIAFHIKGMKEKITIMEQNQMPLMQKGEYTGGRYAYMDTFKDLKIILELLENDN
;
A
#
# COMPACT_ATOMS: atom_id res chain seq x y z
N MET A 1 -2.77 -25.33 6.81
CA MET A 1 -4.16 -25.50 6.35
C MET A 1 -4.17 -25.08 4.90
N SER A 2 -4.79 -25.83 3.99
CA SER A 2 -4.84 -25.45 2.57
C SER A 2 -5.67 -24.17 2.44
N GLU A 3 -5.02 -23.06 2.09
CA GLU A 3 -5.62 -21.73 2.01
C GLU A 3 -6.60 -21.66 0.83
N ASN A 4 -7.86 -22.05 1.06
CA ASN A 4 -8.97 -21.92 0.08
C ASN A 4 -9.56 -20.49 0.06
N ASN A 5 -8.72 -19.45 0.12
CA ASN A 5 -9.19 -18.07 -0.01
C ASN A 5 -8.60 -17.41 -1.26
N ILE A 6 -9.20 -16.30 -1.69
CA ILE A 6 -8.84 -15.59 -2.92
C ILE A 6 -7.35 -15.22 -2.91
N LEU A 7 -6.81 -14.76 -1.78
CA LEU A 7 -5.43 -14.28 -1.67
C LEU A 7 -4.39 -15.42 -1.60
N GLY A 8 -4.81 -16.62 -1.17
CA GLY A 8 -3.91 -17.73 -0.85
C GLY A 8 -3.14 -17.54 0.47
N THR A 9 -3.54 -16.56 1.27
CA THR A 9 -2.99 -16.24 2.59
C THR A 9 -4.05 -15.57 3.46
N ASN A 10 -3.92 -15.70 4.78
CA ASN A 10 -4.67 -14.94 5.79
C ASN A 10 -3.75 -14.09 6.67
N VAL A 11 -2.45 -14.02 6.33
CA VAL A 11 -1.43 -13.29 7.08
C VAL A 11 -1.32 -11.88 6.51
N ILE A 12 -1.66 -10.89 7.35
CA ILE A 12 -1.46 -9.47 7.03
C ILE A 12 0.04 -9.18 7.04
N ALA A 13 0.54 -8.59 5.97
CA ALA A 13 1.92 -8.18 5.83
C ALA A 13 2.16 -6.77 6.38
N GLN A 14 1.23 -5.84 6.08
CA GLN A 14 1.43 -4.42 6.33
C GLN A 14 0.11 -3.70 6.63
N ILE A 15 0.21 -2.61 7.39
CA ILE A 15 -0.84 -1.60 7.55
C ILE A 15 -0.27 -0.26 7.10
N GLY A 16 -0.85 0.33 6.06
CA GLY A 16 -0.45 1.64 5.53
C GLY A 16 -1.26 2.77 6.14
N ILE A 17 -0.57 3.85 6.53
CA ILE A 17 -1.14 5.03 7.19
C ILE A 17 -0.69 6.28 6.47
N LEU A 18 -1.65 7.10 6.02
CA LEU A 18 -1.39 8.37 5.37
C LEU A 18 -1.12 9.47 6.39
N VAL A 19 -0.12 10.29 6.09
CA VAL A 19 0.33 11.42 6.92
C VAL A 19 0.67 12.62 6.05
N HIS A 20 0.53 13.83 6.59
CA HIS A 20 0.96 15.06 5.93
C HIS A 20 2.46 15.36 6.14
N ASP A 21 3.04 14.85 7.23
CA ASP A 21 4.44 15.07 7.60
C ASP A 21 5.04 13.78 8.16
N ILE A 22 5.78 13.06 7.32
CA ILE A 22 6.38 11.78 7.65
C ILE A 22 7.51 11.93 8.66
N GLU A 23 8.25 13.04 8.64
CA GLU A 23 9.39 13.25 9.55
C GLU A 23 8.87 13.40 10.99
N LYS A 24 7.87 14.26 11.17
CA LYS A 24 7.20 14.45 12.46
C LYS A 24 6.51 13.19 12.94
N THR A 25 5.74 12.54 12.06
CA THR A 25 4.93 11.38 12.47
C THR A 25 5.80 10.15 12.73
N SER A 26 6.81 9.89 11.88
CA SER A 26 7.77 8.81 12.11
C SER A 26 8.49 8.98 13.46
N GLN A 27 8.90 10.21 13.80
CA GLN A 27 9.52 10.45 15.11
C GLN A 27 8.54 10.16 16.26
N ALA A 28 7.26 10.54 16.14
CA ALA A 28 6.26 10.25 17.15
C ALA A 28 6.02 8.74 17.34
N TYR A 29 6.00 7.97 16.24
CA TYR A 29 5.93 6.50 16.30
C TYR A 29 7.15 5.90 16.99
N ALA A 30 8.35 6.36 16.64
CA ALA A 30 9.61 5.91 17.23
C ALA A 30 9.63 6.15 18.75
N ASP A 31 9.28 7.36 19.17
CA ASP A 31 9.23 7.75 20.58
C ASP A 31 8.17 6.94 21.36
N PHE A 32 7.00 6.71 20.76
CA PHE A 32 5.90 5.99 21.40
C PHE A 32 6.21 4.50 21.61
N PHE A 33 6.80 3.85 20.61
CA PHE A 33 7.13 2.42 20.67
C PHE A 33 8.51 2.15 21.29
N GLY A 34 9.31 3.18 21.54
CA GLY A 34 10.65 3.04 22.11
C GLY A 34 11.64 2.38 21.14
N VAL A 35 11.52 2.68 19.85
CA VAL A 35 12.37 2.16 18.76
C VAL A 35 13.13 3.29 18.10
N GLU A 36 14.15 2.96 17.32
CA GLU A 36 14.83 3.97 16.49
C GLU A 36 13.91 4.44 15.37
N ASN A 37 14.00 5.73 15.02
CA ASN A 37 13.29 6.26 13.85
C ASN A 37 13.92 5.64 12.58
N PRO A 38 13.16 4.91 11.75
CA PRO A 38 13.69 4.23 10.57
C PRO A 38 14.14 5.21 9.47
N GLY A 39 13.79 6.49 9.59
CA GLY A 39 13.89 7.45 8.49
C GLY A 39 12.84 7.17 7.42
N TRP A 40 12.97 7.86 6.29
CA TRP A 40 12.07 7.67 5.14
C TRP A 40 12.86 7.50 3.84
N SER A 41 12.25 6.82 2.88
CA SER A 41 12.73 6.72 1.50
C SER A 41 11.67 7.24 0.53
N LEU A 42 12.09 7.71 -0.64
CA LEU A 42 11.16 8.17 -1.68
C LEU A 42 10.90 7.01 -2.65
N THR A 43 9.65 6.78 -3.04
CA THR A 43 9.32 5.80 -4.09
C THR A 43 10.05 6.12 -5.39
N ASP A 44 10.27 5.10 -6.22
CA ASP A 44 10.87 5.28 -7.54
C ASP A 44 10.02 6.20 -8.44
N THR A 45 10.64 6.74 -9.48
CA THR A 45 9.99 7.55 -10.52
C THR A 45 9.17 6.68 -11.48
N VAL A 46 8.21 7.28 -12.19
CA VAL A 46 7.26 6.57 -13.06
C VAL A 46 7.91 5.68 -14.13
N ASP A 47 9.13 6.01 -14.58
CA ASP A 47 9.90 5.19 -15.54
C ASP A 47 10.33 3.83 -15.00
N LYS A 48 10.30 3.65 -13.68
CA LYS A 48 10.56 2.37 -13.01
C LYS A 48 9.35 1.85 -12.26
N ALA A 49 8.60 2.74 -11.61
CA ALA A 49 7.46 2.38 -10.81
C ALA A 49 6.25 2.01 -11.66
N GLU A 50 6.21 2.44 -12.93
CA GLU A 50 5.13 2.17 -13.88
C GLU A 50 3.73 2.42 -13.26
N THR A 51 3.62 3.45 -12.41
CA THR A 51 2.44 3.69 -11.60
C THR A 51 1.25 4.04 -12.49
N GLU A 52 0.18 3.26 -12.38
CA GLU A 52 -1.11 3.52 -13.01
C GLU A 52 -2.17 3.74 -11.93
N TYR A 53 -2.89 4.86 -12.01
CA TYR A 53 -4.01 5.19 -11.13
C TYR A 53 -5.29 5.31 -11.95
N LYS A 54 -6.35 4.56 -11.58
CA LYS A 54 -7.62 4.47 -12.31
C LYS A 54 -7.44 4.17 -13.81
N GLY A 55 -6.42 3.37 -14.15
CA GLY A 55 -6.08 2.97 -15.51
C GLY A 55 -5.22 3.95 -16.30
N GLU A 56 -4.83 5.10 -15.71
CA GLU A 56 -4.02 6.12 -16.35
C GLU A 56 -2.62 6.21 -15.70
N PRO A 57 -1.53 6.34 -16.48
CA PRO A 57 -0.19 6.57 -15.91
C PRO A 57 -0.12 7.84 -15.06
N THR A 58 0.63 7.80 -13.96
CA THR A 58 0.81 8.96 -13.06
C THR A 58 2.27 9.09 -12.59
N GLU A 59 2.72 10.34 -12.43
CA GLU A 59 4.04 10.66 -11.86
C GLU A 59 4.05 10.60 -10.32
N ALA A 60 2.98 10.11 -9.70
CA ALA A 60 2.82 10.11 -8.26
C ALA A 60 3.94 9.36 -7.52
N ARG A 61 4.41 10.01 -6.46
CA ARG A 61 5.43 9.50 -5.55
C ARG A 61 5.01 9.72 -4.11
N ALA A 62 5.59 8.94 -3.21
CA ALA A 62 5.39 9.09 -1.78
C ALA A 62 6.69 8.90 -1.02
N LYS A 63 6.83 9.60 0.10
CA LYS A 63 7.80 9.23 1.12
C LYS A 63 7.22 8.07 1.93
N LEU A 64 8.03 7.07 2.20
CA LEU A 64 7.66 5.86 2.93
C LEU A 64 8.58 5.67 4.14
N ALA A 65 8.02 5.35 5.29
CA ALA A 65 8.75 4.99 6.50
C ALA A 65 8.16 3.71 7.08
N PHE A 66 9.02 2.74 7.39
CA PHE A 66 8.61 1.38 7.72
C PHE A 66 9.05 1.01 9.15
N PHE A 67 8.09 0.57 9.96
CA PHE A 67 8.33 0.07 11.31
C PHE A 67 8.04 -1.43 11.37
N ASP A 68 9.05 -2.22 11.72
CA ASP A 68 8.90 -3.66 11.89
C ASP A 68 8.24 -3.98 13.25
N MET A 69 6.98 -4.40 13.23
CA MET A 69 6.17 -4.65 14.43
C MET A 69 6.01 -6.14 14.74
N GLY A 70 7.09 -6.89 14.52
CA GLY A 70 7.12 -8.34 14.69
C GLY A 70 6.54 -9.07 13.47
N SER A 71 5.26 -9.41 13.50
CA SER A 71 4.63 -10.20 12.43
C SER A 71 4.05 -9.37 11.28
N LEU A 72 3.96 -8.05 11.44
CA LEU A 72 3.48 -7.11 10.42
C LEU A 72 4.38 -5.87 10.40
N GLN A 73 4.31 -5.12 9.31
CA GLN A 73 4.95 -3.83 9.15
C GLN A 73 3.93 -2.69 9.25
N LEU A 74 4.27 -1.62 9.95
CA LEU A 74 3.55 -0.35 9.85
C LEU A 74 4.26 0.51 8.80
N GLU A 75 3.52 0.96 7.80
CA GLU A 75 4.03 1.85 6.76
C GLU A 75 3.37 3.23 6.91
N LEU A 76 4.19 4.27 7.06
CA LEU A 76 3.75 5.65 6.95
C LEU A 76 3.97 6.13 5.51
N ILE A 77 2.99 6.85 4.98
CA ILE A 77 2.95 7.29 3.58
C ILE A 77 2.64 8.79 3.54
N GLU A 78 3.57 9.60 3.02
CA GLU A 78 3.35 11.01 2.70
C GLU A 78 3.35 11.16 1.16
N PRO A 79 2.18 11.20 0.51
CA PRO A 79 2.09 11.32 -0.94
C PRO A 79 2.35 12.75 -1.41
N ASP A 80 2.91 12.88 -2.61
CA ASP A 80 2.94 14.15 -3.33
C ASP A 80 1.54 14.57 -3.83
N GLU A 81 1.47 15.68 -4.59
CA GLU A 81 0.21 16.25 -5.09
C GLU A 81 -0.30 15.60 -6.39
N HIS A 82 0.40 14.60 -6.94
CA HIS A 82 -0.03 13.96 -8.18
C HIS A 82 -1.15 12.94 -7.94
N PRO A 83 -1.97 12.64 -8.96
CA PRO A 83 -3.07 11.69 -8.83
C PRO A 83 -2.59 10.30 -8.38
N SER A 84 -3.08 9.84 -7.23
CA SER A 84 -2.86 8.52 -6.67
C SER A 84 -3.98 8.16 -5.69
N THR A 85 -4.12 6.88 -5.36
CA THR A 85 -5.03 6.45 -4.29
C THR A 85 -4.68 7.10 -2.96
N TRP A 86 -3.38 7.32 -2.71
CA TRP A 86 -2.89 7.96 -1.48
C TRP A 86 -3.32 9.43 -1.40
N ARG A 87 -3.07 10.19 -2.46
CA ARG A 87 -3.42 11.62 -2.53
C ARG A 87 -4.94 11.82 -2.46
N GLU A 88 -5.71 11.10 -3.28
CA GLU A 88 -7.18 11.22 -3.27
C GLU A 88 -7.74 10.90 -1.88
N TYR A 89 -7.29 9.82 -1.25
CA TYR A 89 -7.77 9.46 0.08
C TYR A 89 -7.38 10.50 1.15
N LEU A 90 -6.14 10.98 1.12
CA LEU A 90 -5.65 12.00 2.06
C LEU A 90 -6.44 13.31 1.94
N ASP A 91 -6.74 13.76 0.72
CA ASP A 91 -7.51 14.98 0.48
C ASP A 91 -8.98 14.84 0.95
N GLU A 92 -9.58 13.66 0.78
CA GLU A 92 -10.98 13.42 1.14
C GLU A 92 -11.20 13.13 2.63
N HIS A 93 -10.26 12.42 3.27
CA HIS A 93 -10.45 11.85 4.61
C HIS A 93 -9.45 12.37 5.66
N GLY A 94 -8.35 13.00 5.24
CA GLY A 94 -7.25 13.39 6.11
C GLY A 94 -6.32 12.23 6.48
N GLU A 95 -5.47 12.45 7.48
CA GLU A 95 -4.49 11.47 7.96
C GLU A 95 -5.17 10.25 8.62
N GLY A 96 -4.59 9.07 8.45
CA GLY A 96 -5.09 7.84 9.08
C GLY A 96 -4.85 6.57 8.28
N PRO A 97 -5.38 5.42 8.75
CA PRO A 97 -5.24 4.14 8.07
C PRO A 97 -5.84 4.18 6.66
N HIS A 98 -5.06 3.76 5.68
CA HIS A 98 -5.46 3.71 4.26
C HIS A 98 -5.77 2.27 3.82
N HIS A 99 -4.86 1.35 4.08
CA HIS A 99 -4.93 0.00 3.53
C HIS A 99 -4.36 -1.06 4.49
N ILE A 100 -4.66 -2.32 4.20
CA ILE A 100 -3.92 -3.48 4.71
C ILE A 100 -3.40 -4.31 3.55
N ALA A 101 -2.18 -4.82 3.67
CA ALA A 101 -1.49 -5.52 2.60
C ALA A 101 -1.31 -7.02 2.87
N PHE A 102 -1.26 -7.79 1.79
CA PHE A 102 -1.03 -9.22 1.81
C PHE A 102 0.00 -9.62 0.76
N HIS A 103 0.98 -10.44 1.16
CA HIS A 103 1.85 -11.11 0.20
C HIS A 103 1.10 -12.25 -0.50
N ILE A 104 1.04 -12.18 -1.82
CA ILE A 104 0.32 -13.13 -2.68
C ILE A 104 1.24 -13.79 -3.71
N LYS A 105 0.69 -14.75 -4.44
CA LYS A 105 1.26 -15.28 -5.68
C LYS A 105 0.23 -15.19 -6.81
N GLY A 106 0.68 -14.81 -7.99
CA GLY A 106 -0.12 -14.63 -9.19
C GLY A 106 -0.86 -13.29 -9.23
N MET A 107 -0.16 -12.15 -9.22
CA MET A 107 -0.77 -10.81 -9.23
C MET A 107 -1.90 -10.65 -10.24
N LYS A 108 -1.64 -10.98 -11.51
CA LYS A 108 -2.63 -10.88 -12.59
C LYS A 108 -3.88 -11.74 -12.35
N GLU A 109 -3.69 -12.95 -11.84
CA GLU A 109 -4.80 -13.85 -11.51
C GLU A 109 -5.65 -13.27 -10.38
N LYS A 110 -5.01 -12.77 -9.32
CA LYS A 110 -5.72 -12.19 -8.16
C LYS A 110 -6.51 -10.95 -8.53
N ILE A 111 -5.92 -10.02 -9.29
CA ILE A 111 -6.63 -8.85 -9.81
C ILE A 111 -7.86 -9.28 -10.62
N THR A 112 -7.69 -10.21 -11.57
CA THR A 112 -8.80 -10.70 -12.40
C THR A 112 -9.94 -11.28 -11.57
N ILE A 113 -9.63 -12.11 -10.55
CA ILE A 113 -10.64 -12.71 -9.66
C ILE A 113 -11.34 -11.62 -8.84
N MET A 114 -10.61 -10.63 -8.31
CA MET A 114 -11.19 -9.58 -7.49
C MET A 114 -12.09 -8.63 -8.30
N GLU A 115 -11.68 -8.26 -9.53
CA GLU A 115 -12.52 -7.47 -10.43
C GLU A 115 -13.82 -8.18 -10.80
N GLN A 116 -13.78 -9.49 -11.06
CA GLN A 116 -14.99 -10.31 -11.27
C GLN A 116 -15.92 -10.32 -10.05
N ASN A 117 -15.38 -10.11 -8.85
CA ASN A 117 -16.12 -9.97 -7.60
C ASN A 117 -16.46 -8.51 -7.25
N GLN A 118 -16.45 -7.59 -8.22
CA GLN A 118 -16.80 -6.17 -8.03
C GLN A 118 -15.86 -5.43 -7.06
N MET A 119 -14.60 -5.87 -6.97
CA MET A 119 -13.53 -5.19 -6.26
C MET A 119 -12.52 -4.65 -7.28
N PRO A 120 -12.77 -3.49 -7.90
CA PRO A 120 -11.99 -3.00 -9.03
C PRO A 120 -10.56 -2.61 -8.61
N LEU A 121 -9.62 -2.71 -9.55
CA LEU A 121 -8.25 -2.21 -9.37
C LEU A 121 -8.26 -0.67 -9.31
N MET A 122 -7.69 -0.11 -8.26
CA MET A 122 -7.55 1.34 -8.08
C MET A 122 -6.23 1.86 -8.59
N GLN A 123 -5.14 1.21 -8.17
CA GLN A 123 -3.77 1.60 -8.51
C GLN A 123 -2.88 0.37 -8.53
N LYS A 124 -1.91 0.35 -9.42
CA LYS A 124 -0.82 -0.65 -9.43
C LYS A 124 0.50 0.03 -9.76
N GLY A 125 1.59 -0.65 -9.44
CA GLY A 125 2.92 -0.26 -9.85
C GLY A 125 3.95 -1.33 -9.50
N GLU A 126 5.15 -1.14 -10.01
CA GLU A 126 6.34 -1.92 -9.70
C GLU A 126 7.19 -1.19 -8.64
N TYR A 127 8.01 -1.94 -7.93
CA TYR A 127 9.07 -1.44 -7.06
C TYR A 127 10.30 -2.32 -7.24
N THR A 128 11.43 -1.91 -6.66
CA THR A 128 12.65 -2.72 -6.73
C THR A 128 12.43 -4.10 -6.09
N GLY A 129 12.33 -5.13 -6.94
CA GLY A 129 12.15 -6.52 -6.52
C GLY A 129 10.71 -7.01 -6.41
N GLY A 130 9.72 -6.27 -6.92
CA GLY A 130 8.33 -6.73 -6.91
C GLY A 130 7.32 -5.71 -7.41
N ARG A 131 6.06 -5.94 -7.05
CA ARG A 131 4.90 -5.15 -7.49
C ARG A 131 3.80 -5.09 -6.46
N TYR A 132 2.95 -4.07 -6.61
CA TYR A 132 1.77 -3.85 -5.77
C TYR A 132 0.52 -3.59 -6.59
N ALA A 133 -0.64 -3.86 -5.98
CA ALA A 133 -1.95 -3.49 -6.52
C ALA A 133 -2.93 -3.19 -5.38
N TYR A 134 -3.53 -1.99 -5.41
CA TYR A 134 -4.62 -1.61 -4.53
C TYR A 134 -5.97 -1.95 -5.15
N MET A 135 -6.78 -2.71 -4.43
CA MET A 135 -8.11 -3.12 -4.84
C MET A 135 -9.15 -2.38 -3.99
N ASP A 136 -10.15 -1.79 -4.64
CA ASP A 136 -11.29 -1.19 -3.93
C ASP A 136 -12.15 -2.30 -3.36
N THR A 137 -11.94 -2.58 -2.09
CA THR A 137 -12.78 -3.51 -1.33
C THR A 137 -13.66 -2.81 -0.32
N PHE A 138 -13.72 -1.47 -0.36
CA PHE A 138 -14.31 -0.67 0.71
C PHE A 138 -15.81 -0.93 0.85
N LYS A 139 -16.49 -1.16 -0.27
CA LYS A 139 -17.92 -1.51 -0.32
C LYS A 139 -18.27 -2.65 0.63
N ASP A 140 -17.48 -3.73 0.64
CA ASP A 140 -17.81 -4.95 1.38
C ASP A 140 -16.95 -5.13 2.64
N LEU A 141 -15.65 -4.81 2.56
CA LEU A 141 -14.66 -5.06 3.61
C LEU A 141 -14.32 -3.82 4.46
N LYS A 142 -14.80 -2.63 4.07
CA LYS A 142 -14.60 -1.36 4.79
C LYS A 142 -13.14 -0.90 4.89
N ILE A 143 -12.29 -1.43 4.02
CA ILE A 143 -10.88 -1.09 3.91
C ILE A 143 -10.42 -1.29 2.47
N ILE A 144 -9.33 -0.65 2.07
CA ILE A 144 -8.62 -0.95 0.81
C ILE A 144 -7.68 -2.13 1.06
N LEU A 145 -7.68 -3.11 0.16
CA LEU A 145 -6.71 -4.20 0.19
C LEU A 145 -5.56 -3.92 -0.76
N GLU A 146 -4.34 -4.12 -0.29
CA GLU A 146 -3.14 -4.14 -1.11
C GLU A 146 -2.67 -5.58 -1.33
N LEU A 147 -2.35 -5.89 -2.58
CA LEU A 147 -1.67 -7.11 -2.99
C LEU A 147 -0.19 -6.78 -3.18
N LEU A 148 0.70 -7.54 -2.56
CA LEU A 148 2.14 -7.43 -2.73
C LEU A 148 2.69 -8.73 -3.33
N GLU A 149 3.49 -8.64 -4.38
CA GLU A 149 4.17 -9.78 -4.98
C GLU A 149 5.64 -9.45 -5.24
N ASN A 150 6.54 -10.22 -4.63
CA ASN A 150 7.98 -10.09 -4.87
C ASN A 150 8.40 -10.97 -6.06
N ASP A 151 9.30 -10.43 -6.88
CA ASP A 151 9.97 -11.14 -7.96
C ASP A 151 10.92 -12.17 -7.35
N ASN A 152 10.48 -13.43 -7.33
CA ASN A 152 11.31 -14.56 -6.90
C ASN A 152 12.26 -14.99 -8.01
#